data_AF-A0A3S1DQT7-F1
#
_entry.id   AF-A0A3S1DQT7-F1
#
_cell.length_a   1.000
_cell.length_b   1.000
_cell.length_c   1.000
_cell.angle_alpha   90.00
_cell.angle_beta   90.00
_cell.angle_gamma   90.00
#
_symmetry.space_group_name_H-M   'P 1'
#
loop_
_entity.id
_entity.type
_entity.pdbx_description
1 polymer ?
#
loop_
_entity_poly.entity_id
_entity_poly.type
_entity_poly.pdbx_seq_one_letter_code
_entity_poly.pdbx_strand_id
1 'polypeptide(L)'
;MTSLVEPNRPRFTDVEGLAALVGSGDVFGVGGHHFARLPIALLRAIAGSDIKDLRYVCWAGGLPLELLLEADAVAEIDLCFSSLDIFGLPPRFRAVAETNAVPVRDWTALAMIQALRAAQQNLPSMP
;
A
#
# COMPACT_ATOMS: atom_id res chain seq x y z
N MET A 1 -25.73 -18.55 -24.59
CA MET A 1 -26.24 -17.93 -23.35
C MET A 1 -25.09 -17.90 -22.36
N THR A 2 -24.52 -16.73 -22.07
CA THR A 2 -23.34 -16.60 -21.19
C THR A 2 -23.79 -16.75 -19.75
N SER A 3 -23.15 -17.64 -18.99
CA SER A 3 -23.44 -17.81 -17.55
C SER A 3 -23.23 -16.50 -16.80
N LEU A 4 -24.20 -16.10 -15.98
CA LEU A 4 -24.08 -14.97 -15.04
C LEU A 4 -23.32 -15.35 -13.76
N VAL A 5 -23.00 -16.63 -13.57
CA VAL A 5 -22.23 -17.11 -12.43
C VAL A 5 -20.76 -16.92 -12.72
N GLU A 6 -20.09 -16.07 -11.95
CA GLU A 6 -18.63 -16.01 -11.98
C GLU A 6 -18.04 -17.35 -11.54
N PRO A 7 -17.12 -17.94 -12.32
CA PRO A 7 -16.50 -19.20 -11.95
C PRO A 7 -15.67 -19.03 -10.68
N ASN A 8 -15.94 -19.85 -9.67
CA ASN A 8 -15.19 -19.89 -8.40
C ASN A 8 -13.83 -20.58 -8.58
N ARG A 9 -12.91 -19.93 -9.30
CA ARG A 9 -11.52 -20.36 -9.46
C ARG A 9 -10.59 -19.21 -9.12
N PRO A 10 -9.44 -19.47 -8.49
CA PRO A 10 -8.49 -18.42 -8.17
C PRO A 10 -8.01 -17.78 -9.48
N ARG A 11 -8.06 -16.44 -9.53
CA ARG A 11 -7.59 -15.68 -10.70
C ARG A 11 -6.06 -15.75 -10.85
N PHE A 12 -5.34 -15.96 -9.73
CA PHE A 12 -3.88 -16.07 -9.67
C PHE A 12 -3.51 -17.33 -8.89
N THR A 13 -2.50 -18.06 -9.36
CA THR A 13 -2.04 -19.30 -8.74
C THR A 13 -0.62 -19.20 -8.17
N ASP A 14 0.07 -18.09 -8.41
CA ASP A 14 1.40 -17.78 -7.90
C ASP A 14 1.53 -16.29 -7.55
N VAL A 15 2.60 -15.95 -6.82
CA VAL A 15 2.86 -14.58 -6.34
C VAL A 15 3.25 -13.66 -7.48
N GLU A 16 4.04 -14.15 -8.44
CA GLU A 16 4.52 -13.34 -9.57
C GLU A 16 3.38 -12.89 -10.49
N GLY A 17 2.44 -13.78 -10.79
CA GLY A 17 1.25 -13.46 -11.57
C GLY A 17 0.34 -12.46 -10.86
N LEU A 18 0.28 -12.49 -9.52
CA LEU A 18 -0.43 -11.48 -8.75
C LEU A 18 0.34 -10.14 -8.72
N ALA A 19 1.66 -10.18 -8.55
CA ALA A 19 2.53 -9.00 -8.55
C ALA A 19 2.49 -8.25 -9.89
N ALA A 20 2.40 -8.98 -11.00
CA ALA A 20 2.30 -8.44 -12.36
C ALA A 20 1.02 -7.62 -12.61
N LEU A 21 0.04 -7.64 -11.70
CA LEU A 21 -1.09 -6.72 -11.77
C LEU A 21 -0.74 -5.27 -11.39
N VAL A 22 0.35 -5.08 -10.65
CA VAL A 22 0.75 -3.76 -10.16
C VAL A 22 1.51 -3.05 -11.27
N GLY A 23 0.97 -1.94 -11.74
CA GLY A 23 1.58 -1.07 -12.73
C GLY A 23 2.28 0.13 -12.10
N SER A 24 3.21 0.72 -12.83
CA SER A 24 3.77 2.03 -12.46
C SER A 24 2.68 3.10 -12.43
N GLY A 25 2.70 3.99 -11.45
CA GLY A 25 1.68 5.03 -11.27
C GLY A 25 0.42 4.60 -10.52
N ASP A 26 0.30 3.32 -10.13
CA ASP A 26 -0.87 2.81 -9.44
C ASP A 26 -1.05 3.43 -8.05
N VAL A 27 -2.32 3.57 -7.66
CA VAL A 27 -2.70 3.81 -6.26
C VAL A 27 -2.63 2.49 -5.51
N PHE A 28 -1.66 2.38 -4.61
CA PHE A 28 -1.28 1.13 -3.99
C PHE A 28 -1.62 1.10 -2.50
N GLY A 29 -2.45 0.13 -2.11
CA GLY A 29 -2.87 -0.13 -0.73
C GLY A 29 -2.36 -1.47 -0.23
N VAL A 30 -1.92 -1.54 1.03
CA VAL A 30 -1.41 -2.76 1.67
C VAL A 30 -2.27 -3.10 2.89
N GLY A 31 -2.76 -4.34 2.93
CA GLY A 31 -3.45 -4.87 4.11
C GLY A 31 -2.50 -5.36 5.20
N GLY A 32 -3.06 -5.75 6.35
CA GLY A 32 -2.29 -6.10 7.54
C GLY A 32 -1.93 -4.87 8.38
N HIS A 33 -1.25 -5.08 9.50
CA HIS A 33 -0.90 -3.99 10.43
C HIS A 33 0.31 -4.37 11.28
N HIS A 34 1.27 -3.45 11.42
CA HIS A 34 2.58 -3.74 12.01
C HIS A 34 3.17 -5.02 11.42
N PHE A 35 3.43 -6.04 12.25
CA PHE A 35 3.96 -7.33 11.79
C PHE A 35 2.90 -8.43 11.67
N ALA A 36 1.62 -8.07 11.71
CA ALA A 36 0.50 -9.01 11.64
C ALA A 36 -0.08 -9.10 10.21
N ARG A 37 0.03 -10.28 9.60
CA ARG A 37 -0.55 -10.63 8.30
C ARG A 37 -0.15 -9.71 7.14
N LEU A 38 1.08 -9.18 7.18
CA LEU A 38 1.64 -8.45 6.04
C LEU A 38 1.88 -9.39 4.85
N PRO A 39 1.57 -8.96 3.61
CA PRO A 39 1.80 -9.76 2.41
C PRO A 39 3.27 -9.68 1.95
N ILE A 40 4.22 -10.09 2.80
CA ILE A 40 5.67 -9.90 2.58
C ILE A 40 6.17 -10.53 1.27
N ALA A 41 5.68 -11.72 0.91
CA ALA A 41 6.08 -12.37 -0.33
C ALA A 41 5.69 -11.55 -1.56
N LEU A 42 4.48 -10.99 -1.58
CA LEU A 42 4.00 -10.14 -2.66
C LEU A 42 4.76 -8.81 -2.72
N LEU A 43 4.99 -8.17 -1.57
CA LEU A 43 5.76 -6.93 -1.49
C LEU A 43 7.18 -7.10 -2.02
N ARG A 44 7.83 -8.25 -1.73
CA ARG A 44 9.16 -8.56 -2.28
C ARG A 44 9.15 -8.78 -3.79
N ALA A 45 8.15 -9.48 -4.32
CA ALA A 45 8.00 -9.66 -5.78
C ALA A 45 7.82 -8.32 -6.49
N ILE A 46 6.96 -7.44 -5.95
CA ILE A 46 6.73 -6.09 -6.47
C ILE A 46 8.03 -5.25 -6.38
N ALA A 47 8.69 -5.22 -5.22
CA ALA A 47 9.92 -4.46 -5.01
C ALA A 47 11.11 -4.96 -5.85
N GLY A 48 11.07 -6.22 -6.31
CA GLY A 48 12.07 -6.80 -7.20
C GLY A 48 11.81 -6.56 -8.69
N SER A 49 10.71 -5.89 -9.04
CA SER A 49 10.35 -5.54 -10.42
C SER A 49 10.72 -4.09 -10.76
N ASP A 50 10.58 -3.71 -12.03
CA ASP A 50 10.89 -2.35 -12.52
C ASP A 50 9.75 -1.33 -12.29
N ILE A 51 8.77 -1.64 -11.44
CA ILE A 51 7.66 -0.74 -11.15
C ILE A 51 8.12 0.52 -10.42
N LYS A 52 7.55 1.66 -10.79
CA LYS A 52 7.89 2.99 -10.28
C LYS A 52 6.64 3.84 -10.07
N ASP A 53 6.83 4.98 -9.42
CA ASP A 53 5.81 6.01 -9.28
C ASP A 53 4.53 5.56 -8.56
N LEU A 54 4.60 4.57 -7.67
CA LEU A 54 3.46 4.16 -6.86
C LEU A 54 3.00 5.28 -5.94
N ARG A 55 1.68 5.43 -5.86
CA ARG A 55 1.00 6.32 -4.92
C ARG A 55 0.57 5.50 -3.71
N TYR A 56 1.37 5.52 -2.64
CA TYR A 56 1.15 4.67 -1.49
C TYR A 56 0.03 5.24 -0.60
N VAL A 57 -1.15 4.62 -0.62
CA VAL A 57 -2.34 5.07 0.12
C VAL A 57 -2.73 3.98 1.13
N CYS A 58 -2.16 4.04 2.32
CA CYS A 58 -2.38 3.04 3.37
C CYS A 58 -2.59 3.67 4.73
N TRP A 59 -3.47 3.06 5.54
CA TRP A 59 -3.71 3.51 6.91
C TRP A 59 -2.43 3.56 7.77
N ALA A 60 -1.53 2.59 7.58
CA ALA A 60 -0.20 2.57 8.19
C ALA A 60 0.86 2.38 7.11
N GLY A 61 2.03 3.00 7.31
CA GLY A 61 3.25 2.65 6.60
C GLY A 61 3.88 1.38 7.16
N GLY A 62 4.91 1.53 7.99
CA GLY A 62 5.63 0.41 8.62
C GLY A 62 6.49 -0.36 7.61
N LEU A 63 6.69 -1.66 7.87
CA LEU A 63 7.57 -2.51 7.04
C LEU A 63 7.20 -2.52 5.54
N PRO A 64 5.91 -2.53 5.12
CA PRO A 64 5.56 -2.45 3.71
C PRO A 64 6.08 -1.19 3.01
N LEU A 65 5.94 -0.04 3.66
CA LEU A 65 6.43 1.23 3.12
C LEU A 65 7.96 1.25 3.06
N GLU A 66 8.63 0.72 4.08
CA GLU A 66 10.10 0.61 4.07
C GLU A 66 10.61 -0.23 2.88
N LEU A 67 9.96 -1.36 2.58
CA LEU A 67 10.34 -2.22 1.44
C LEU A 67 10.17 -1.53 0.08
N LEU A 68 9.10 -0.75 -0.09
CA LEU A 68 8.84 -0.04 -1.34
C LEU A 68 9.71 1.23 -1.49
N LEU A 69 10.03 1.91 -0.39
CA LEU A 69 11.00 3.00 -0.37
C LEU A 69 12.41 2.50 -0.63
N GLU A 70 12.78 1.31 -0.14
CA GLU A 70 14.05 0.67 -0.47
C GLU A 70 14.21 0.41 -1.98
N ALA A 71 13.11 0.11 -2.66
CA ALA A 71 13.07 -0.15 -4.09
C ALA A 71 12.95 1.12 -4.96
N ASP A 72 12.95 2.33 -4.36
CA ASP A 72 12.64 3.59 -5.06
C ASP A 72 11.37 3.47 -5.92
N ALA A 73 10.33 2.83 -5.37
CA ALA A 73 9.09 2.55 -6.10
C ALA A 73 7.98 3.57 -5.84
N VAL A 74 8.13 4.47 -4.86
CA VAL A 74 7.06 5.34 -4.34
C VAL A 74 7.25 6.79 -4.76
N ALA A 75 6.22 7.40 -5.35
CA ALA A 75 6.21 8.81 -5.77
C ALA A 75 5.35 9.73 -4.90
N GLU A 76 4.41 9.20 -4.10
CA GLU A 76 3.69 9.95 -3.08
C GLU A 76 3.16 9.02 -1.98
N ILE A 77 2.94 9.58 -0.77
CA ILE A 77 2.53 8.82 0.40
C ILE A 77 1.35 9.51 1.09
N ASP A 78 0.22 8.80 1.20
CA ASP A 78 -0.93 9.15 2.04
C ASP A 78 -1.05 8.11 3.15
N LEU A 79 -0.85 8.53 4.39
CA LEU A 79 -0.83 7.64 5.55
C LEU A 79 -1.24 8.34 6.84
N CYS A 80 -1.51 7.57 7.90
CA CYS A 80 -1.79 8.13 9.23
C CYS A 80 -0.60 8.08 10.20
N PHE A 81 0.29 7.11 10.03
CA PHE A 81 1.55 7.01 10.76
C PHE A 81 2.42 5.93 10.10
N SER A 82 3.71 5.93 10.43
CA SER A 82 4.63 4.84 10.11
C SER A 82 5.48 4.49 11.32
N SER A 83 5.52 3.22 11.68
CA SER A 83 6.26 2.71 12.85
C SER A 83 6.71 1.27 12.60
N LEU A 84 7.91 0.91 13.07
CA LEU A 84 8.37 -0.47 13.14
C LEU A 84 8.11 -1.08 14.53
N ASP A 85 7.14 -0.52 15.28
CA ASP A 85 6.71 -1.00 16.59
C ASP A 85 7.90 -1.09 17.56
N ILE A 86 8.14 -2.25 18.17
CA ILE A 86 9.27 -2.51 19.07
C ILE A 86 10.65 -2.29 18.44
N PHE A 87 10.75 -2.24 17.10
CA PHE A 87 12.00 -1.97 16.39
C PHE A 87 12.25 -0.47 16.17
N GLY A 88 11.33 0.40 16.61
CA GLY A 88 11.51 1.84 16.65
C GLY A 88 11.05 2.57 15.38
N LEU A 89 11.72 3.68 15.09
CA LEU A 89 11.36 4.56 13.97
C LEU A 89 11.74 3.91 12.62
N PRO A 90 10.89 4.03 11.59
CA PRO A 90 11.18 3.55 10.23
C PRO A 90 12.22 4.46 9.57
N PRO A 91 13.46 4.00 9.32
CA PRO A 91 14.54 4.88 8.89
C PRO A 91 14.33 5.48 7.50
N ARG A 92 13.76 4.74 6.54
CA ARG A 92 13.58 5.25 5.16
C ARG A 92 12.45 6.26 5.09
N PHE A 93 11.30 5.95 5.71
CA PHE A 93 10.21 6.91 5.81
C PHE A 93 10.62 8.17 6.57
N ARG A 94 11.39 8.02 7.66
CA ARG A 94 11.93 9.16 8.39
C ARG A 94 12.79 10.05 7.50
N ALA A 95 13.71 9.46 6.73
CA ALA A 95 14.53 10.22 5.79
C ALA A 95 13.66 10.97 4.77
N VAL A 96 12.66 10.29 4.18
CA VAL A 96 11.70 10.92 3.24
C VAL A 96 10.99 12.11 3.87
N ALA A 97 10.49 11.97 5.10
CA ALA A 97 9.76 13.01 5.80
C ALA A 97 10.66 14.20 6.21
N GLU A 98 11.89 13.93 6.66
CA GLU A 98 12.84 14.97 7.09
C GLU A 98 13.41 15.76 5.91
N THR A 99 13.60 15.12 4.75
CA THR A 99 14.16 15.78 3.56
C THR A 99 13.10 16.24 2.56
N ASN A 100 11.82 15.92 2.77
CA ASN A 100 10.75 16.11 1.80
C ASN A 100 11.07 15.50 0.42
N ALA A 101 11.71 14.32 0.40
CA ALA A 101 12.13 13.67 -0.85
C ALA A 101 10.93 13.22 -1.71
N VAL A 102 9.82 12.87 -1.05
CA VAL A 102 8.57 12.43 -1.66
C VAL A 102 7.43 13.20 -0.98
N PRO A 103 6.39 13.65 -1.69
CA PRO A 103 5.21 14.25 -1.07
C PRO A 103 4.57 13.31 -0.05
N VAL A 104 4.40 13.79 1.19
CA VAL A 104 3.72 13.07 2.26
C VAL A 104 2.48 13.84 2.68
N ARG A 105 1.32 13.19 2.63
CA ARG A 105 0.07 13.68 3.21
C ARG A 105 -0.25 12.89 4.47
N ASP A 106 -0.19 13.59 5.60
CA ASP A 106 -0.57 13.04 6.89
C ASP A 106 -2.09 13.12 7.09
N TRP A 107 -2.70 11.97 7.33
CA TRP A 107 -4.12 11.82 7.61
C TRP A 107 -4.33 11.50 9.08
N THR A 108 -5.35 12.09 9.71
CA THR A 108 -5.80 11.53 10.99
C THR A 108 -6.33 10.10 10.76
N ALA A 109 -6.04 9.20 11.70
CA ALA A 109 -6.43 7.79 11.60
C ALA A 109 -7.92 7.59 11.28
N LEU A 110 -8.78 8.41 11.90
CA LEU A 110 -10.22 8.36 11.67
C LEU A 110 -10.61 8.85 10.27
N ALA A 111 -10.02 9.95 9.79
CA ALA A 111 -10.36 10.50 8.48
C ALA A 111 -10.06 9.52 7.35
N MET A 112 -8.91 8.83 7.40
CA MET A 112 -8.59 7.82 6.38
C MET A 112 -9.51 6.60 6.45
N ILE A 113 -9.88 6.15 7.66
CA ILE A 113 -10.87 5.08 7.84
C ILE A 113 -12.21 5.48 7.20
N GLN A 114 -12.68 6.71 7.41
CA GLN A 114 -13.94 7.18 6.83
C GLN A 114 -13.85 7.31 5.30
N ALA A 115 -12.72 7.80 4.76
CA ALA A 115 -12.49 7.87 3.32
C ALA A 115 -12.51 6.47 2.68
N LEU A 116 -11.81 5.49 3.26
CA LEU A 116 -11.80 4.11 2.77
C LEU A 116 -13.19 3.45 2.85
N ARG A 117 -13.94 3.70 3.94
CA ARG A 117 -15.32 3.22 4.05
C ARG A 117 -16.24 3.91 3.04
N ALA A 118 -16.03 5.19 2.72
CA ALA A 118 -16.81 5.91 1.73
C ALA A 118 -16.60 5.30 0.35
N ALA A 119 -15.34 5.03 -0.02
CA ALA A 119 -14.98 4.32 -1.24
C ALA A 119 -15.60 2.91 -1.28
N GLN A 120 -15.55 2.15 -0.18
CA GLN A 120 -16.18 0.83 -0.07
C GLN A 120 -17.69 0.89 -0.34
N GLN A 121 -18.36 1.94 0.14
CA GLN A 121 -19.80 2.15 -0.03
C GLN A 121 -20.18 2.89 -1.32
N ASN A 122 -19.20 3.16 -2.19
CA ASN A 122 -19.36 3.96 -3.41
C ASN A 122 -19.98 5.34 -3.15
N LEU A 123 -19.56 5.99 -2.05
CA LEU A 123 -19.92 7.34 -1.66
C LEU A 123 -18.78 8.31 -1.94
N PRO A 124 -19.08 9.59 -2.27
CA PRO A 124 -18.05 10.58 -2.54
C PRO A 124 -17.27 11.02 -1.29
N SER A 125 -17.87 10.89 -0.10
CA SER A 125 -17.28 11.30 1.18
C SER A 125 -18.03 10.71 2.38
N MET A 126 -17.40 10.70 3.56
CA MET A 126 -18.05 10.50 4.85
C MET A 126 -17.59 11.54 5.89
N PRO A 127 -18.46 11.94 6.82
CA PRO A 127 -18.12 12.86 7.91
C PRO A 127 -17.23 12.22 8.99
#